data_AF-A0A9E1TTE7-F1
#
_entry.id   AF-A0A9E1TTE7-F1
#
_cell.length_a   1.000
_cell.length_b   1.000
_cell.length_c   1.000
_cell.angle_alpha   90.00
_cell.angle_beta   90.00
_cell.angle_gamma   90.00
#
_symmetry.space_group_name_H-M   'P 1'
#
loop_
_entity.id
_entity.type
_entity.pdbx_description
1 polymer ?
#
loop_
_entity_poly.entity_id
_entity_poly.type
_entity_poly.pdbx_seq_one_letter_code
_entity_poly.pdbx_strand_id
1 'polypeptide(L)'
;MEINGRISVFGGRNITPEVYENSVEIGCLLAQEGFLVFCGGGKGVMEAISKGVSKAGGTVIGILKGKELDEGNDYLTIPIATGMDIARNAV
;
A
#
# COMPACT_ATOMS: atom_id res chain seq x y z
N MET A 1 -19.61 3.51 0.95
CA MET A 1 -18.77 2.44 0.37
C MET A 1 -18.81 1.29 1.35
N GLU A 2 -19.28 0.12 0.92
CA GLU A 2 -19.22 -1.08 1.74
C GLU A 2 -17.79 -1.64 1.65
N ILE A 3 -17.17 -1.90 2.80
CA ILE A 3 -15.78 -2.37 2.90
C ILE A 3 -15.83 -3.79 3.44
N ASN A 4 -15.38 -4.76 2.64
CA ASN A 4 -15.44 -6.19 2.98
C ASN A 4 -14.41 -6.60 4.03
N GLY A 5 -13.40 -5.76 4.26
CA GLY A 5 -12.39 -5.97 5.29
C GLY A 5 -11.22 -5.01 5.14
N ARG A 6 -10.26 -5.13 6.06
CA ARG A 6 -9.02 -4.35 6.07
C ARG A 6 -7.84 -5.31 5.95
N ILE A 7 -6.97 -5.09 4.98
CA ILE A 7 -5.81 -5.93 4.72
C ILE A 7 -4.55 -5.09 4.78
N SER A 8 -3.63 -5.45 5.68
CA SER A 8 -2.30 -4.83 5.76
C SER A 8 -1.28 -5.68 5.01
N VAL A 9 -0.60 -5.08 4.03
CA VAL A 9 0.39 -5.76 3.19
C VAL A 9 1.79 -5.29 3.55
N PHE A 10 2.65 -6.27 3.85
CA PHE A 10 4.06 -6.07 4.16
C PHE A 10 4.93 -6.80 3.13
N GLY A 11 6.09 -6.22 2.80
CA GLY A 11 7.03 -6.86 1.90
C GLY A 11 8.32 -6.07 1.71
N GLY A 12 9.26 -6.66 1.00
CA GLY A 12 10.59 -6.10 0.79
C GLY A 12 10.61 -4.86 -0.11
N ARG A 13 11.62 -4.02 0.08
CA ARG A 13 11.90 -2.85 -0.77
C ARG A 13 12.54 -3.25 -2.11
N ASN A 14 13.44 -4.23 -2.08
CA ASN A 14 14.13 -4.74 -3.25
C ASN A 14 13.53 -6.09 -3.61
N ILE A 15 12.87 -6.17 -4.76
CA ILE A 15 12.12 -7.35 -5.19
C ILE A 15 12.40 -7.68 -6.65
N THR A 16 12.13 -8.92 -7.04
CA THR A 16 12.23 -9.34 -8.45
C THR A 16 11.07 -8.76 -9.26
N PRO A 17 11.20 -8.67 -10.60
CA PRO A 17 10.10 -8.29 -11.48
C PRO A 17 8.85 -9.16 -11.28
N GLU A 18 9.03 -10.47 -11.14
CA GLU A 18 7.94 -11.42 -10.88
C GLU A 18 7.17 -11.09 -9.58
N VAL A 19 7.88 -10.80 -8.48
CA VAL A 19 7.22 -10.40 -7.22
C VAL A 19 6.50 -9.07 -7.38
N TYR A 20 7.05 -8.14 -8.16
CA TYR A 20 6.39 -6.86 -8.45
C TYR A 20 5.08 -7.08 -9.21
N GLU A 21 5.11 -7.85 -10.31
CA GLU A 21 3.95 -8.16 -11.13
C GLU A 21 2.86 -8.88 -10.34
N ASN A 22 3.23 -9.92 -9.60
CA ASN A 22 2.30 -10.64 -8.72
C ASN A 22 1.70 -9.71 -7.65
N SER A 23 2.49 -8.79 -7.07
CA SER A 23 1.98 -7.83 -6.09
C SER A 23 0.99 -6.83 -6.71
N VAL A 24 1.22 -6.40 -7.96
CA VAL A 24 0.25 -5.58 -8.69
C VAL A 24 -1.05 -6.34 -8.92
N GLU A 25 -0.98 -7.59 -9.37
CA GLU A 25 -2.15 -8.43 -9.62
C GLU A 25 -2.97 -8.66 -8.34
N ILE A 26 -2.31 -9.03 -7.24
CA ILE A 26 -2.95 -9.17 -5.93
C ILE A 26 -3.65 -7.87 -5.52
N GLY A 27 -3.02 -6.71 -5.74
CA GLY A 27 -3.61 -5.41 -5.41
C GLY A 27 -4.88 -5.13 -6.21
N CYS A 28 -4.89 -5.46 -7.51
CA CYS A 28 -6.08 -5.36 -8.34
C CYS A 28 -7.23 -6.23 -7.81
N LEU A 29 -6.93 -7.49 -7.46
CA LEU A 29 -7.92 -8.43 -6.94
C LEU A 29 -8.50 -7.96 -5.60
N LEU A 30 -7.66 -7.49 -4.67
CA LEU A 30 -8.13 -6.96 -3.38
C LEU A 30 -9.09 -5.77 -3.56
N ALA A 31 -8.81 -4.88 -4.50
CA ALA A 31 -9.68 -3.75 -4.81
C ALA A 31 -11.03 -4.19 -5.39
N GLN A 32 -11.01 -5.14 -6.34
CA GLN A 32 -12.22 -5.69 -6.98
C GLN A 32 -13.13 -6.39 -5.96
N GLU A 33 -12.53 -7.06 -4.98
CA GLU A 33 -13.24 -7.70 -3.87
C GLU A 33 -13.64 -6.71 -2.75
N GLY A 34 -13.47 -5.40 -2.93
CA GLY A 34 -13.95 -4.38 -2.00
C GLY A 34 -13.17 -4.28 -0.68
N PHE A 35 -11.90 -4.69 -0.65
CA PHE A 35 -11.05 -4.53 0.52
C PHE A 35 -10.42 -3.13 0.62
N LEU A 36 -10.28 -2.64 1.85
CA LEU A 36 -9.47 -1.47 2.16
C LEU A 36 -8.03 -1.93 2.46
N VAL A 37 -7.08 -1.48 1.65
CA VAL A 37 -5.68 -1.95 1.73
C VAL A 37 -4.81 -0.95 2.49
N PHE A 38 -3.93 -1.46 3.35
CA PHE A 38 -2.94 -0.69 4.09
C PHE A 38 -1.53 -1.15 3.73
N CYS A 39 -0.57 -0.23 3.66
CA CYS A 39 0.85 -0.54 3.54
C CYS A 39 1.71 0.57 4.15
N GLY A 40 3.04 0.40 4.17
CA GLY A 40 3.98 1.43 4.64
C GLY A 40 4.37 2.47 3.58
N GLY A 41 3.81 2.42 2.37
CA GLY A 41 3.94 3.45 1.34
C GLY A 41 5.28 3.53 0.58
N GLY A 42 6.31 2.78 0.96
CA GLY A 42 7.61 2.81 0.28
C GLY A 42 7.67 2.03 -1.05
N LYS A 43 8.87 2.00 -1.66
CA LYS A 43 9.20 1.21 -2.87
C LYS A 43 9.07 -0.31 -2.65
N GLY A 44 9.07 -1.07 -3.75
CA GLY A 44 9.02 -2.54 -3.75
C GLY A 44 7.59 -3.05 -3.66
N VAL A 45 7.33 -4.02 -2.77
CA VAL A 45 5.99 -4.63 -2.63
C VAL A 45 4.92 -3.59 -2.33
N MET A 46 5.22 -2.61 -1.48
CA MET A 46 4.26 -1.59 -1.06
C MET A 46 3.88 -0.65 -2.21
N GLU A 47 4.80 -0.32 -3.11
CA GLU A 47 4.49 0.44 -4.31
C GLU A 47 3.68 -0.41 -5.30
N ALA A 48 4.08 -1.68 -5.51
CA ALA A 48 3.42 -2.59 -6.43
C ALA A 48 1.96 -2.89 -6.03
N ILE A 49 1.70 -3.19 -4.74
CA ILE A 49 0.34 -3.40 -4.23
C ILE A 49 -0.49 -2.12 -4.35
N SER A 50 0.10 -0.95 -4.03
CA SER A 50 -0.59 0.34 -4.14
C SER A 50 -0.99 0.63 -5.59
N LYS A 51 -0.09 0.34 -6.53
CA LYS A 51 -0.35 0.45 -7.98
C LYS A 51 -1.50 -0.43 -8.42
N GLY A 52 -1.55 -1.68 -7.97
CA GLY A 52 -2.63 -2.61 -8.28
C GLY A 52 -3.98 -2.11 -7.76
N VAL A 53 -4.04 -1.78 -6.47
CA VAL A 53 -5.26 -1.30 -5.80
C VAL A 53 -5.79 -0.02 -6.46
N SER A 54 -4.92 0.97 -6.67
CA SER A 54 -5.28 2.26 -7.26
C SER A 54 -5.77 2.12 -8.70
N LYS A 55 -5.09 1.31 -9.53
CA LYS A 55 -5.52 1.05 -10.92
C LYS A 55 -6.88 0.38 -11.03
N ALA A 56 -7.23 -0.47 -10.06
CA ALA A 56 -8.53 -1.13 -9.99
C ALA A 56 -9.62 -0.28 -9.32
N GLY A 57 -9.33 0.99 -8.98
CA GLY A 57 -10.29 1.91 -8.35
C GLY A 57 -10.53 1.63 -6.85
N GLY A 58 -9.69 0.82 -6.22
CA GLY A 58 -9.72 0.57 -4.78
C GLY A 58 -9.06 1.68 -3.97
N THR A 59 -9.13 1.56 -2.65
CA THR A 59 -8.47 2.49 -1.73
C THR A 59 -7.28 1.83 -1.05
N VAL A 60 -6.10 2.45 -1.18
CA VAL A 60 -4.88 2.07 -0.48
C VAL A 60 -4.40 3.21 0.42
N ILE A 61 -4.19 2.89 1.69
CA ILE A 61 -3.73 3.82 2.74
C ILE A 61 -2.26 3.55 3.04
N GLY A 62 -1.42 4.58 2.94
CA GLY A 62 0.00 4.50 3.25
C GLY A 62 0.30 5.04 4.64
N ILE A 63 0.75 4.18 5.55
CA ILE A 63 1.20 4.56 6.89
C ILE A 63 2.70 4.91 6.81
N LEU A 64 2.99 6.18 6.52
CA LEU A 64 4.35 6.65 6.25
C LEU A 64 5.12 6.87 7.55
N LYS A 65 6.42 6.57 7.50
CA LYS A 65 7.31 6.65 8.67
C LYS A 65 7.68 8.09 9.05
N GLY A 66 7.85 8.97 8.07
CA GLY A 66 8.25 10.36 8.31
C GLY A 66 7.08 11.32 8.39
N LYS A 67 7.39 12.61 8.22
CA LYS A 67 6.46 13.73 8.44
C LYS A 67 5.88 14.31 7.16
N GLU A 68 6.50 13.98 6.03
CA GLU A 68 6.11 14.52 4.73
C GLU A 68 5.31 13.48 3.93
N LEU A 69 4.33 13.95 3.16
CA LEU A 69 3.46 13.08 2.37
C LEU A 69 4.16 12.56 1.10
N ASP A 70 5.18 13.27 0.61
CA ASP A 70 5.96 12.93 -0.58
C ASP A 70 6.94 11.76 -0.37
N GLU A 71 7.07 11.26 0.87
CA GLU A 71 7.77 10.02 1.17
C GLU A 71 7.03 8.77 0.66
N GLY A 72 5.71 8.90 0.43
CA GLY A 72 4.86 7.85 -0.10
C GLY A 72 5.01 7.68 -1.62
N ASN A 73 4.72 6.49 -2.12
CA ASN A 73 4.63 6.27 -3.56
C ASN A 73 3.39 6.94 -4.18
N ASP A 74 3.49 7.25 -5.47
CA ASP A 74 2.45 8.00 -6.22
C ASP A 74 1.10 7.29 -6.34
N TYR A 75 1.03 6.00 -6.02
CA TYR A 75 -0.20 5.21 -6.16
C TYR A 75 -1.05 5.19 -4.88
N LEU A 76 -0.59 5.82 -3.79
CA LEU A 76 -1.36 5.91 -2.56
C LEU A 76 -2.62 6.76 -2.77
N THR A 77 -3.78 6.22 -2.37
CA THR A 77 -5.03 6.99 -2.34
C THR A 77 -5.01 7.97 -1.17
N ILE A 78 -4.54 7.50 0.00
CA ILE A 78 -4.49 8.29 1.24
C ILE A 78 -3.13 8.08 1.92
N PRO A 79 -2.16 8.99 1.76
CA PRO A 79 -0.94 8.99 2.55
C PRO A 79 -1.20 9.57 3.95
N ILE A 80 -0.69 8.90 4.98
CA ILE A 80 -0.72 9.34 6.37
C ILE A 80 0.73 9.46 6.87
N ALA A 81 1.23 10.69 6.97
CA ALA A 81 2.53 10.97 7.59
C ALA A 81 2.43 10.87 9.11
N THR A 82 3.05 9.84 9.69
CA THR A 82 2.95 9.58 11.14
C THR A 82 4.01 10.31 11.96
N GLY A 83 5.19 10.58 11.38
CA GLY A 83 6.36 11.04 12.11
C GLY A 83 6.88 10.06 13.18
N MET A 84 6.45 8.80 13.14
CA MET A 84 6.73 7.78 14.16
C MET A 84 7.93 6.88 13.82
N ASP A 85 8.58 7.10 12.67
CA ASP A 85 9.65 6.27 12.14
C ASP A 85 9.29 4.76 12.19
N ILE A 86 10.11 3.92 12.83
CA ILE A 86 9.89 2.47 12.95
C ILE A 86 8.70 2.16 13.88
N ALA A 87 8.36 3.05 14.82
CA ALA A 87 7.30 2.81 15.79
C ALA A 87 5.91 2.71 15.14
N ARG A 88 5.73 3.22 13.92
CA ARG A 88 4.50 3.03 13.12
C ARG A 88 4.16 1.56 12.84
N ASN A 89 5.09 0.62 13.05
CA ASN A 89 4.81 -0.81 12.90
C ASN A 89 3.88 -1.38 13.98
N ALA A 90 3.72 -0.67 15.09
CA ALA A 90 2.90 -1.10 16.22
C ALA A 90 1.42 -0.69 16.11
N VAL A 91 1.06 0.08 15.08
CA VAL A 91 -0.30 0.60 14.84
C VAL A 91 -0.99 -0.09 13.68
#